data_AF-A0A0F7CNS7-F1
#
_entry.id   AF-A0A0F7CNS7-F1
#
_cell.length_a   1.000
_cell.length_b   1.000
_cell.length_c   1.000
_cell.angle_alpha   90.00
_cell.angle_beta   90.00
_cell.angle_gamma   90.00
#
_symmetry.space_group_name_H-M   'P 1'
#
loop_
_entity.id
_entity.type
_entity.pdbx_description
1 polymer ?
#
loop_
_entity_poly.entity_id
_entity_poly.type
_entity_poly.pdbx_seq_one_letter_code
_entity_poly.pdbx_strand_id
1 'polypeptide(L)'
;MERLREELERRPLPAGMCGIGGLGGVPGLDGAGRVAVVLAGAVDAGALAGAREELWGRSGAPGAVAGVTPGPVADAEVVARLVAEAFSSCGELVEAVRQVRGVLAGGFAALVVHADEPDTVVGAAAGVPLVVGAADGAVRLASDAGAWEDGAVESVVVKGDQVVSVRREFDEVRWEITDGWGVVVAP
;
A
#
# COMPACT_ATOMS: atom_id res chain seq x y z
N MET A 1 22.21 5.18 2.60
CA MET A 1 22.43 4.15 1.56
C MET A 1 23.28 3.00 2.04
N GLU A 2 24.41 3.24 2.73
CA GLU A 2 25.32 2.19 3.22
C GLU A 2 24.68 1.21 4.22
N ARG A 3 23.94 1.69 5.23
CA ARG A 3 23.18 0.82 6.17
C ARG A 3 22.13 -0.07 5.49
N LEU A 4 21.52 0.39 4.41
CA LEU A 4 20.52 -0.40 3.68
C LEU A 4 21.20 -1.53 2.92
N ARG A 5 22.36 -1.27 2.31
CA ARG A 5 23.15 -2.31 1.62
C ARG A 5 23.64 -3.38 2.59
N GLU A 6 24.20 -3.00 3.74
CA GLU A 6 24.62 -3.97 4.75
C GLU A 6 23.47 -4.83 5.28
N GLU A 7 22.26 -4.27 5.41
CA GLU A 7 21.11 -5.05 5.87
C GLU A 7 20.59 -6.00 4.78
N LEU A 8 20.60 -5.59 3.51
CA LEU A 8 20.26 -6.45 2.38
C LEU A 8 21.27 -7.60 2.18
N GLU A 9 22.55 -7.38 2.49
CA GLU A 9 23.56 -8.44 2.49
C GLU A 9 23.37 -9.42 3.65
N ARG A 10 23.01 -8.91 4.83
CA ARG A 10 22.77 -9.72 6.04
C ARG A 10 21.47 -10.51 5.98
N ARG A 11 20.45 -9.94 5.35
CA ARG A 11 19.11 -10.50 5.18
C ARG A 11 18.69 -10.28 3.72
N PRO A 12 19.11 -11.17 2.81
CA PRO A 12 18.70 -11.11 1.42
C PRO A 12 17.17 -11.04 1.34
N LEU A 13 16.66 -10.17 0.47
CA LEU A 13 15.23 -10.13 0.23
C LEU A 13 14.78 -11.52 -0.27
N PRO A 14 13.58 -11.98 0.14
CA PRO A 14 12.96 -13.13 -0.53
C PRO A 14 12.87 -12.87 -2.04
N ALA A 15 12.72 -13.92 -2.84
CA ALA A 15 12.80 -13.85 -4.31
C ALA A 15 11.78 -12.93 -5.01
N GLY A 16 10.94 -12.22 -4.26
CA GLY A 16 10.04 -11.20 -4.78
C GLY A 16 10.83 -10.00 -5.33
N MET A 17 10.44 -9.54 -6.52
CA MET A 17 11.00 -8.34 -7.14
C MET A 17 10.16 -7.08 -6.86
N CYS A 18 9.16 -7.20 -5.99
CA CYS A 18 8.26 -6.13 -5.59
C CYS A 18 8.59 -5.62 -4.17
N GLY A 19 8.40 -4.33 -3.94
CA GLY A 19 8.64 -3.72 -2.63
C GLY A 19 7.95 -2.37 -2.51
N ILE A 20 7.70 -1.95 -1.26
CA ILE A 20 7.11 -0.66 -0.91
C ILE A 20 7.96 0.03 0.17
N GLY A 21 7.95 1.37 0.16
CA GLY A 21 8.66 2.18 1.14
C GLY A 21 8.05 3.57 1.28
N GLY A 22 8.28 4.23 2.41
CA GLY A 22 7.75 5.57 2.69
C GLY A 22 8.70 6.42 3.52
N LEU A 23 8.56 7.74 3.42
CA LEU A 23 9.42 8.72 4.11
C LEU A 23 9.26 8.72 5.65
N GLY A 24 8.23 8.05 6.17
CA GLY A 24 7.90 7.97 7.61
C GLY A 24 8.49 6.79 8.38
N GLY A 25 9.22 5.87 7.73
CA GLY A 25 9.83 4.71 8.39
C GLY A 25 9.27 3.37 7.93
N VAL A 26 8.97 2.48 8.89
CA VAL A 26 8.58 1.09 8.66
C VAL A 26 7.13 1.01 8.15
N PRO A 27 6.81 0.16 7.17
CA PRO A 27 5.43 -0.12 6.78
C PRO A 27 4.59 -0.57 7.98
N GLY A 28 3.31 -0.20 7.99
CA GLY A 28 2.33 -0.81 8.90
C GLY A 28 2.09 -2.26 8.49
N LEU A 29 2.10 -3.17 9.45
CA LEU A 29 1.91 -4.60 9.22
C LEU A 29 0.58 -5.07 9.82
N ASP A 30 -0.02 -6.10 9.24
CA ASP A 30 -1.09 -6.83 9.93
C ASP A 30 -0.51 -7.67 11.10
N GLY A 31 -1.39 -8.28 11.90
CA GLY A 31 -0.99 -9.07 13.06
C GLY A 31 -0.15 -10.31 12.72
N ALA A 32 -0.26 -10.84 11.49
CA ALA A 32 0.51 -11.99 11.04
C ALA A 32 1.79 -11.61 10.26
N GLY A 33 1.99 -10.33 9.95
CA GLY A 33 3.11 -9.84 9.12
C GLY A 33 3.03 -10.29 7.66
N ARG A 34 1.82 -10.56 7.16
CA ARG A 34 1.50 -11.01 5.81
C ARG A 34 1.08 -9.87 4.90
N VAL A 35 0.52 -8.80 5.46
CA VAL A 35 0.16 -7.58 4.74
C VAL A 35 1.06 -6.45 5.21
N ALA A 36 1.62 -5.71 4.27
CA ALA A 36 2.33 -4.47 4.56
C ALA A 36 1.70 -3.30 3.83
N VAL A 37 1.53 -2.18 4.53
CA VAL A 37 0.92 -0.95 4.02
C VAL A 37 1.84 0.24 4.28
N VAL A 38 1.98 1.10 3.28
CA VAL A 38 2.56 2.45 3.44
C VAL A 38 1.51 3.48 3.09
N LEU A 39 1.40 4.52 3.93
CA LEU A 39 0.49 5.65 3.71
C LEU A 39 1.26 6.95 3.51
N ALA A 40 0.80 7.75 2.56
CA ALA A 40 1.08 9.17 2.45
C ALA A 40 -0.22 9.95 2.66
N GLY A 41 -0.17 11.10 3.35
CA GLY A 41 -1.36 11.85 3.72
C GLY A 41 -2.06 11.30 4.97
N ALA A 42 -3.36 11.56 5.12
CA ALA A 42 -4.15 11.22 6.30
C ALA A 42 -5.45 10.51 5.93
N VAL A 43 -5.70 9.39 6.61
CA VAL A 43 -6.99 8.71 6.59
C VAL A 43 -7.89 9.35 7.64
N ASP A 44 -9.18 9.50 7.32
CA ASP A 44 -10.17 10.02 8.24
C ASP A 44 -10.27 9.13 9.50
N ALA A 45 -10.19 9.77 10.67
CA ALA A 45 -10.17 9.05 11.94
C ALA A 45 -11.50 8.35 12.24
N GLY A 46 -12.63 8.89 11.75
CA GLY A 46 -13.95 8.28 11.88
C GLY A 46 -14.08 7.01 11.05
N ALA A 47 -13.54 7.01 9.83
CA ALA A 47 -13.50 5.82 8.97
C ALA A 47 -12.72 4.65 9.60
N LEU A 48 -11.73 4.94 10.45
CA LEU A 48 -10.93 3.92 11.16
C LEU A 48 -11.43 3.61 12.57
N ALA A 49 -12.45 4.31 13.09
CA ALA A 49 -12.80 4.25 14.51
C ALA A 49 -13.19 2.84 14.98
N GLY A 50 -14.05 2.15 14.23
CA GLY A 50 -14.49 0.79 14.57
C GLY A 50 -13.33 -0.21 14.54
N ALA A 51 -12.52 -0.17 13.48
CA ALA A 51 -11.34 -1.03 13.35
C ALA A 51 -10.33 -0.77 14.48
N ARG A 52 -10.08 0.50 14.83
CA ARG A 52 -9.21 0.87 15.95
C ARG A 52 -9.73 0.38 17.30
N GLU A 53 -11.04 0.45 17.53
CA GLU A 53 -11.65 -0.05 18.76
C GLU A 53 -11.50 -1.57 18.86
N GLU A 54 -11.71 -2.31 17.78
CA GLU A 54 -11.50 -3.75 17.76
C GLU A 54 -10.03 -4.12 18.03
N LEU A 55 -9.11 -3.38 17.41
CA LEU A 55 -7.67 -3.58 17.54
C LEU A 55 -7.13 -3.28 18.94
N TRP A 56 -7.58 -2.18 19.54
CA TRP A 56 -6.93 -1.59 20.71
C TRP A 56 -7.85 -1.43 21.92
N GLY A 57 -9.15 -1.65 21.77
CA GLY A 57 -10.17 -1.45 22.82
C GLY A 57 -9.98 -2.32 24.06
N ARG A 58 -9.26 -3.45 23.94
CA ARG A 58 -8.90 -4.31 25.09
C ARG A 58 -7.54 -4.01 25.71
N SER A 59 -6.62 -3.42 24.94
CA SER A 59 -5.23 -3.20 25.37
C SER A 59 -4.98 -1.78 25.88
N GLY A 60 -5.91 -0.85 25.65
CA GLY A 60 -5.80 0.56 26.08
C GLY A 60 -4.65 1.33 25.43
N ALA A 61 -3.97 0.75 24.43
CA ALA A 61 -2.81 1.32 23.77
C ALA A 61 -2.92 1.18 22.24
N PRO A 62 -2.58 2.23 21.47
CA PRO A 62 -2.35 2.12 20.03
C PRO A 62 -1.17 1.16 19.78
N GLY A 63 -1.27 0.38 18.70
CA GLY A 63 -0.49 -0.83 18.39
C GLY A 63 1.03 -0.65 18.36
N ALA A 64 1.75 -1.77 18.59
CA ALA A 64 3.19 -2.10 18.47
C ALA A 64 4.29 -1.10 18.91
N VAL A 65 3.93 0.14 19.20
CA VAL A 65 4.77 1.25 19.64
C VAL A 65 3.89 2.04 20.61
N ALA A 66 3.83 1.56 21.85
CA ALA A 66 3.11 2.21 22.93
C ALA A 66 3.47 3.71 22.97
N GLY A 67 2.53 4.57 22.58
CA GLY A 67 2.70 6.02 22.50
C GLY A 67 2.61 6.66 21.10
N VAL A 68 2.30 5.92 20.03
CA VAL A 68 2.09 6.54 18.71
C VAL A 68 0.76 7.28 18.62
N THR A 69 0.85 8.59 18.44
CA THR A 69 -0.24 9.49 18.06
C THR A 69 -0.87 9.04 16.74
N PRO A 70 -2.20 9.20 16.54
CA PRO A 70 -2.82 9.04 15.22
C PRO A 70 -1.99 9.69 14.12
N GLY A 71 -1.83 8.98 13.00
CA GLY A 71 -0.97 9.42 11.91
C GLY A 71 -0.60 8.28 10.97
N PRO A 72 0.13 8.56 9.87
CA PRO A 72 0.28 7.64 8.75
C PRO A 72 0.82 6.26 9.14
N VAL A 73 1.73 6.19 10.12
CA VAL A 73 2.34 4.93 10.58
C VAL A 73 1.35 4.07 11.36
N ALA A 74 0.64 4.63 12.34
CA ALA A 74 -0.38 3.88 13.10
C ALA A 74 -1.61 3.55 12.24
N ASP A 75 -1.98 4.45 11.33
CA ASP A 75 -3.12 4.25 10.44
C ASP A 75 -2.81 3.14 9.43
N ALA A 76 -1.55 3.01 9.01
CA ALA A 76 -1.12 1.93 8.14
C ALA A 76 -1.29 0.54 8.79
N GLU A 77 -1.09 0.40 10.10
CA GLU A 77 -1.32 -0.87 10.82
C GLU A 77 -2.81 -1.25 10.82
N VAL A 78 -3.69 -0.26 11.04
CA VAL A 78 -5.14 -0.47 11.00
C VAL A 78 -5.58 -0.86 9.59
N VAL A 79 -5.11 -0.14 8.57
CA VAL A 79 -5.40 -0.43 7.17
C VAL A 79 -4.85 -1.81 6.78
N ALA A 80 -3.65 -2.18 7.22
CA ALA A 80 -3.08 -3.51 6.95
C ALA A 80 -3.96 -4.63 7.52
N ARG A 81 -4.55 -4.43 8.70
CA ARG A 81 -5.51 -5.39 9.29
C ARG A 81 -6.78 -5.51 8.46
N LEU A 82 -7.37 -4.38 8.06
CA LEU A 82 -8.59 -4.36 7.24
C LEU A 82 -8.36 -5.08 5.91
N VAL A 83 -7.19 -4.88 5.29
CA VAL A 83 -6.82 -5.59 4.06
C VAL A 83 -6.64 -7.08 4.33
N ALA A 84 -5.98 -7.48 5.42
CA ALA A 84 -5.82 -8.90 5.76
C ALA A 84 -7.17 -9.61 5.97
N GLU A 85 -8.13 -8.95 6.60
CA GLU A 85 -9.48 -9.47 6.81
C GLU A 85 -10.25 -9.61 5.48
N ALA A 86 -10.23 -8.57 4.64
CA ALA A 86 -10.84 -8.61 3.32
C ALA A 86 -10.20 -9.72 2.45
N PHE A 87 -8.87 -9.82 2.46
CA PHE A 87 -8.12 -10.85 1.74
C PHE A 87 -8.49 -12.27 2.21
N SER A 88 -8.65 -12.48 3.51
CA SER A 88 -9.06 -13.77 4.06
C SER A 88 -10.45 -14.21 3.55
N SER A 89 -11.26 -13.25 3.11
CA SER A 89 -12.61 -13.50 2.58
C SER A 89 -12.64 -13.69 1.06
N CYS A 90 -11.89 -12.88 0.30
CA CYS A 90 -11.92 -12.92 -1.18
C CYS A 90 -10.77 -13.70 -1.82
N GLY A 91 -9.63 -13.84 -1.14
CA GLY A 91 -8.44 -14.53 -1.63
C GLY A 91 -7.66 -13.78 -2.72
N GLU A 92 -7.92 -12.49 -2.95
CA GLU A 92 -7.23 -11.68 -3.95
C GLU A 92 -6.88 -10.28 -3.41
N LEU A 93 -5.62 -9.86 -3.54
CA LEU A 93 -5.12 -8.61 -2.98
C LEU A 93 -5.79 -7.37 -3.58
N VAL A 94 -5.98 -7.34 -4.91
CA VAL A 94 -6.59 -6.20 -5.60
C VAL A 94 -8.02 -5.98 -5.11
N GLU A 95 -8.79 -7.06 -5.01
CA GLU A 95 -10.16 -7.00 -4.53
C GLU A 95 -10.22 -6.65 -3.02
N ALA A 96 -9.33 -7.21 -2.21
CA ALA A 96 -9.23 -6.84 -0.80
C ALA A 96 -8.97 -5.34 -0.60
N VAL A 97 -8.01 -4.78 -1.34
CA VAL A 97 -7.70 -3.34 -1.29
C VAL A 97 -8.85 -2.51 -1.81
N ARG A 98 -9.58 -2.97 -2.84
CA ARG A 98 -10.77 -2.27 -3.35
C ARG A 98 -11.88 -2.18 -2.29
N GLN A 99 -12.17 -3.29 -1.61
CA GLN A 99 -13.16 -3.33 -0.53
C GLN A 99 -12.78 -2.38 0.61
N VAL A 100 -11.52 -2.42 1.03
CA VAL A 100 -11.01 -1.51 2.08
C VAL A 100 -11.07 -0.06 1.62
N ARG A 101 -10.61 0.25 0.40
CA ARG A 101 -10.72 1.60 -0.17
C ARG A 101 -12.15 2.11 -0.13
N GLY A 102 -13.16 1.27 -0.35
CA GLY A 102 -14.57 1.62 -0.32
C GLY A 102 -15.06 2.18 1.03
N VAL A 103 -14.42 1.77 2.13
CA VAL A 103 -14.77 2.22 3.50
C VAL A 103 -13.84 3.29 4.04
N LEU A 104 -12.65 3.47 3.44
CA LEU A 104 -11.74 4.55 3.82
C LEU A 104 -12.23 5.91 3.29
N ALA A 105 -12.03 6.94 4.11
CA ALA A 105 -12.22 8.33 3.74
C ALA A 105 -10.96 9.14 4.08
N GLY A 106 -10.84 10.35 3.54
CA GLY A 106 -9.72 11.25 3.83
C GLY A 106 -8.91 11.62 2.59
N GLY A 107 -7.71 12.13 2.85
CA GLY A 107 -6.74 12.56 1.86
C GLY A 107 -5.48 11.72 1.96
N PHE A 108 -5.44 10.55 1.32
CA PHE A 108 -4.35 9.59 1.42
C PHE A 108 -3.96 8.96 0.07
N ALA A 109 -2.73 8.47 0.01
CA ALA A 109 -2.27 7.48 -0.97
C ALA A 109 -1.72 6.28 -0.20
N ALA A 110 -2.12 5.08 -0.58
CA ALA A 110 -1.75 3.82 0.04
C ALA A 110 -1.03 2.92 -0.97
N LEU A 111 0.02 2.24 -0.52
CA LEU A 111 0.65 1.13 -1.24
C LEU A 111 0.59 -0.12 -0.35
N VAL A 112 0.22 -1.25 -0.95
CA VAL A 112 -0.07 -2.48 -0.24
C VAL A 112 0.57 -3.67 -0.95
N VAL A 113 1.15 -4.58 -0.16
CA VAL A 113 1.67 -5.87 -0.62
C VAL A 113 1.19 -7.00 0.28
N HIS A 114 1.14 -8.22 -0.25
CA HIS A 114 0.73 -9.42 0.46
C HIS A 114 1.72 -10.55 0.28
N ALA A 115 2.06 -11.28 1.34
CA ALA A 115 3.07 -12.34 1.30
C ALA A 115 2.68 -13.55 0.42
N ASP A 116 1.38 -13.82 0.24
CA ASP A 116 0.90 -14.85 -0.70
C ASP A 116 0.80 -14.37 -2.16
N GLU A 117 0.90 -13.06 -2.40
CA GLU A 117 0.97 -12.46 -3.74
C GLU A 117 2.26 -11.63 -3.86
N PRO A 118 3.45 -12.25 -3.78
CA PRO A 118 4.73 -11.52 -3.65
C PRO A 118 5.11 -10.72 -4.91
N ASP A 119 4.45 -10.98 -6.03
CA ASP A 119 4.66 -10.31 -7.32
C ASP A 119 3.60 -9.23 -7.61
N THR A 120 2.73 -8.92 -6.65
CA THR A 120 1.66 -7.92 -6.75
C THR A 120 1.91 -6.74 -5.81
N VAL A 121 1.84 -5.51 -6.35
CA VAL A 121 1.71 -4.27 -5.57
C VAL A 121 0.39 -3.63 -5.92
N VAL A 122 -0.39 -3.21 -4.92
CA VAL A 122 -1.65 -2.51 -5.13
C VAL A 122 -1.59 -1.12 -4.51
N GLY A 123 -1.98 -0.12 -5.29
CA GLY A 123 -2.09 1.26 -4.86
C GLY A 123 -3.54 1.74 -4.82
N ALA A 124 -3.88 2.56 -3.83
CA ALA A 124 -5.16 3.22 -3.74
C ALA A 124 -4.96 4.69 -3.35
N ALA A 125 -5.74 5.60 -3.90
CA ALA A 125 -5.58 7.02 -3.63
C ALA A 125 -6.93 7.71 -3.46
N ALA A 126 -7.00 8.65 -2.52
CA ALA A 126 -8.13 9.53 -2.27
C ALA A 126 -7.61 10.92 -1.93
N GLY A 127 -7.82 11.93 -2.77
CA GLY A 127 -7.44 13.32 -2.47
C GLY A 127 -5.93 13.62 -2.41
N VAL A 128 -5.06 12.62 -2.49
CA VAL A 128 -3.60 12.76 -2.63
C VAL A 128 -3.19 12.14 -3.98
N PRO A 129 -2.32 12.79 -4.77
CA PRO A 129 -1.84 12.21 -6.01
C PRO A 129 -1.13 10.87 -5.76
N LEU A 130 -1.41 9.90 -6.61
CA LEU A 130 -0.62 8.68 -6.75
C LEU A 130 -0.36 8.50 -8.23
N VAL A 131 0.91 8.40 -8.60
CA VAL A 131 1.37 8.34 -9.98
C VAL A 131 1.99 6.98 -10.22
N VAL A 132 1.55 6.32 -11.29
CA VAL A 132 2.21 5.13 -11.83
C VAL A 132 3.11 5.53 -12.98
N GLY A 133 4.33 5.00 -13.03
CA GLY A 133 5.28 5.25 -14.10
C GLY A 133 6.06 4.00 -14.48
N ALA A 134 6.23 3.78 -15.78
CA ALA A 134 6.99 2.66 -16.34
C ALA A 134 8.28 3.15 -17.01
N ALA A 135 9.42 2.56 -16.64
CA ALA A 135 10.71 2.80 -17.27
C ALA A 135 11.67 1.63 -16.97
N ASP A 136 12.48 1.24 -17.97
CA ASP A 136 13.50 0.19 -17.88
C ASP A 136 12.98 -1.19 -17.43
N GLY A 137 11.79 -1.58 -17.90
CA GLY A 137 11.17 -2.86 -17.53
C GLY A 137 10.69 -2.93 -16.08
N ALA A 138 10.64 -1.78 -15.38
CA ALA A 138 10.10 -1.64 -14.04
C ALA A 138 8.91 -0.68 -14.01
N VAL A 139 7.93 -0.98 -13.17
CA VAL A 139 6.82 -0.09 -12.85
C VAL A 139 7.01 0.45 -11.44
N ARG A 140 6.84 1.76 -11.27
CA ARG A 140 7.03 2.49 -10.03
C ARG A 140 5.74 3.21 -9.67
N LEU A 141 5.40 3.20 -8.38
CA LEU A 141 4.28 3.95 -7.82
C LEU A 141 4.83 5.00 -6.85
N ALA A 142 4.39 6.25 -6.97
CA ALA A 142 4.85 7.34 -6.12
C ALA A 142 3.77 8.40 -5.88
N SER A 143 3.76 9.02 -4.71
CA SER A 143 2.86 10.17 -4.44
C SER A 143 3.33 11.47 -5.08
N ASP A 144 4.57 11.52 -5.58
CA ASP A 144 5.17 12.63 -6.30
C ASP A 144 5.97 12.07 -7.48
N ALA A 145 5.64 12.51 -8.70
CA ALA A 145 6.34 12.11 -9.92
C ALA A 145 7.81 12.60 -9.94
N GLY A 146 8.14 13.63 -9.15
CA GLY A 146 9.51 14.11 -8.95
C GLY A 146 10.40 13.15 -8.17
N ALA A 147 9.85 12.05 -7.63
CA ALA A 147 10.63 11.00 -6.98
C ALA A 147 11.47 10.15 -7.96
N TRP A 148 11.33 10.35 -9.28
CA TRP A 148 12.02 9.58 -10.30
C TRP A 148 13.19 10.37 -10.90
N GLU A 149 14.41 9.86 -10.78
CA GLU A 149 15.60 10.48 -11.39
C GLU A 149 15.60 10.34 -12.92
N ASP A 150 14.99 9.27 -13.47
CA ASP A 150 15.13 8.88 -14.87
C ASP A 150 14.02 9.41 -15.81
N GLY A 151 12.99 10.07 -15.27
CA GLY A 151 11.83 10.53 -16.04
C GLY A 151 10.95 9.36 -16.52
N ALA A 152 9.74 9.22 -15.98
CA ALA A 152 8.82 8.19 -16.47
C ALA A 152 8.41 8.46 -17.92
N VAL A 153 8.40 7.40 -18.74
CA VAL A 153 8.01 7.47 -20.15
C VAL A 153 6.51 7.75 -20.27
N GLU A 154 5.72 7.18 -19.37
CA GLU A 154 4.29 7.39 -19.25
C GLU A 154 3.94 7.53 -17.77
N SER A 155 3.07 8.49 -17.43
CA SER A 155 2.62 8.72 -16.07
C SER A 155 1.10 8.89 -16.00
N VAL A 156 0.43 8.09 -15.18
CA VAL A 156 -1.02 8.23 -14.95
C VAL A 156 -1.28 8.51 -13.48
N VAL A 157 -2.14 9.52 -13.23
CA VAL A 157 -2.57 9.87 -11.86
C VAL A 157 -3.80 9.02 -11.51
N VAL A 158 -3.67 8.20 -10.48
CA VAL A 158 -4.76 7.44 -9.87
C VAL A 158 -5.70 8.42 -9.18
N LYS A 159 -6.98 8.35 -9.53
CA LYS A 159 -8.03 9.25 -9.02
C LYS A 159 -8.70 8.68 -7.77
N GLY A 160 -9.51 9.52 -7.13
CA GLY A 160 -9.99 9.29 -5.77
C GLY A 160 -10.73 7.98 -5.54
N ASP A 161 -11.38 7.40 -6.54
CA ASP A 161 -12.12 6.14 -6.47
C ASP A 161 -11.41 4.96 -7.13
N GLN A 162 -10.16 5.15 -7.54
CA GLN A 162 -9.44 4.18 -8.34
C GLN A 162 -8.45 3.35 -7.51
N VAL A 163 -8.20 2.15 -8.02
CA VAL A 163 -7.19 1.22 -7.52
C VAL A 163 -6.25 0.93 -8.69
N VAL A 164 -4.95 1.04 -8.45
CA VAL A 164 -3.93 0.59 -9.40
C VAL A 164 -3.38 -0.74 -8.94
N SER A 165 -3.31 -1.72 -9.84
CA SER A 165 -2.59 -2.96 -9.58
C SER A 165 -1.35 -3.01 -10.47
N VAL A 166 -0.24 -3.51 -9.92
CA VAL A 166 1.00 -3.77 -10.63
C VAL A 166 1.36 -5.21 -10.33
N ARG A 167 1.44 -6.03 -11.37
CA ARG A 167 1.74 -7.46 -11.29
C ARG A 167 2.92 -7.79 -12.16
N ARG A 168 3.85 -8.56 -11.62
CA ARG A 168 4.93 -9.15 -12.41
C ARG A 168 4.53 -10.54 -12.88
N GLU A 169 4.58 -10.75 -14.20
CA GLU A 169 4.37 -12.04 -14.84
C GLU A 169 5.67 -12.41 -15.58
N PHE A 170 6.49 -13.27 -14.97
CA PHE A 170 7.79 -13.68 -15.50
C PHE A 170 8.74 -12.50 -15.79
N ASP A 171 8.99 -12.20 -17.06
CA ASP A 171 9.80 -11.11 -17.58
C ASP A 171 8.99 -9.84 -17.88
N GLU A 172 7.66 -9.92 -17.86
CA GLU A 172 6.76 -8.80 -18.09
C GLU A 172 6.25 -8.19 -16.77
N VAL A 173 6.01 -6.88 -16.78
CA VAL A 173 5.29 -6.19 -15.71
C VAL A 173 4.04 -5.58 -16.33
N ARG A 174 2.89 -5.94 -15.77
CA ARG A 174 1.58 -5.44 -16.17
C ARG A 174 1.03 -4.55 -15.08
N TRP A 175 0.34 -3.50 -15.48
CA TRP A 175 -0.39 -2.66 -14.55
C TRP A 175 -1.72 -2.27 -15.16
N GLU A 176 -2.67 -1.97 -14.30
CA GLU A 176 -3.98 -1.48 -14.70
C GLU A 176 -4.55 -0.61 -13.58
N ILE A 177 -5.36 0.37 -13.97
CA ILE A 177 -6.15 1.18 -13.05
C ILE A 177 -7.60 0.78 -13.23
N THR A 178 -8.25 0.41 -12.13
CA THR A 178 -9.68 0.15 -12.07
C THR A 178 -10.40 1.23 -11.28
N ASP A 179 -11.68 1.45 -11.55
CA ASP A 179 -12.55 2.17 -10.63
C ASP A 179 -12.90 1.33 -9.39
N GLY A 180 -13.75 1.89 -8.52
CA GLY A 180 -14.21 1.22 -7.29
C GLY A 180 -15.10 0.00 -7.51
N TRP A 181 -15.50 -0.28 -8.76
CA TRP A 181 -16.31 -1.44 -9.16
C TRP A 181 -15.49 -2.48 -9.93
N GLY A 182 -14.21 -2.20 -10.19
CA GLY A 182 -13.33 -3.09 -10.93
C GLY A 182 -13.36 -2.95 -12.44
N VAL A 183 -13.97 -1.89 -12.96
CA VAL A 183 -13.90 -1.59 -14.39
C VAL A 183 -12.55 -0.94 -14.69
N VAL A 184 -11.81 -1.48 -15.66
CA VAL A 184 -10.53 -0.92 -16.12
C VAL A 184 -10.78 0.45 -16.76
N VAL A 185 -10.11 1.47 -16.26
CA VAL A 185 -10.21 2.87 -16.71
C VAL A 185 -8.92 3.39 -17.35
N ALA A 186 -7.79 2.73 -17.11
CA ALA A 186 -6.54 2.95 -17.83
C ALA A 186 -5.65 1.67 -17.78
N PRO A 187 -5.09 1.23 -18.91
CA PRO A 187 -4.01 0.23 -18.96
C PRO A 187 -2.62 0.88 -18.88
#